data_AF-A0A355FZN1-F1
#
_entry.id   AF-A0A355FZN1-F1
#
_cell.length_a   1.000
_cell.length_b   1.000
_cell.length_c   1.000
_cell.angle_alpha   90.00
_cell.angle_beta   90.00
_cell.angle_gamma   90.00
#
_symmetry.space_group_name_H-M   'P 1'
#
loop_
_entity.id
_entity.type
_entity.pdbx_description
1 polymer ?
#
loop_
_entity_poly.entity_id
_entity_poly.type
_entity_poly.pdbx_seq_one_letter_code
_entity_poly.pdbx_strand_id
1 'polypeptide(L)'
;MGLFDKKFCDICGEKISLLGNRKLEDGNMCSGCAKHISPLMTDRRKTSVAEMKEHLAYRENNKQILAGFSASETYGEGRKVYIDRAHGTFVVSNNAPGSWEKENPDVIPIAEVSNCNLEIREDRHEEYYNDPQGNRKSFNPPRYSYEYDFYVHINLSSKWFNEIDLKLNTFDVDGLNSQRYNTYQMMGNQIVAALTGNAMNAPQGVGFGMGGMYNQNGYVQQQGYQQMPQNGYVQQQGYQQAPQQQAAPQAGPWVCPNCGSQNSGKFCEGCGTQKP
;
A
#
# COMPACT_ATOMS: atom_id res chain seq x y z
N MET A 1 -9.19 -56.74 4.87
CA MET A 1 -9.08 -55.53 4.04
C MET A 1 -8.25 -54.52 4.83
N GLY A 2 -7.18 -53.99 4.22
CA GLY A 2 -6.14 -53.24 4.93
C GLY A 2 -6.60 -51.86 5.41
N LEU A 3 -5.97 -51.38 6.49
CA LEU A 3 -6.38 -50.22 7.29
C LEU A 3 -6.39 -48.85 6.56
N PHE A 4 -6.08 -48.80 5.26
CA PHE A 4 -6.09 -47.57 4.45
C PHE A 4 -6.40 -47.89 2.99
N ASP A 5 -7.61 -47.57 2.54
CA ASP A 5 -7.93 -47.62 1.11
C ASP A 5 -7.03 -46.65 0.34
N LYS A 6 -6.46 -47.12 -0.77
CA LYS A 6 -5.62 -46.31 -1.64
C LYS A 6 -6.49 -45.23 -2.28
N LYS A 7 -6.22 -43.96 -1.96
CA LYS A 7 -6.88 -42.81 -2.58
C LYS A 7 -6.12 -42.36 -3.83
N PHE A 8 -6.86 -41.94 -4.83
CA PHE A 8 -6.34 -41.34 -6.05
C PHE A 8 -6.84 -39.89 -6.16
N CYS A 9 -6.09 -39.07 -6.86
CA CYS A 9 -6.44 -37.67 -7.08
C CYS A 9 -7.49 -37.57 -8.19
N ASP A 10 -8.64 -36.97 -7.88
CA ASP A 10 -9.73 -36.78 -8.84
C ASP A 10 -9.44 -35.64 -9.86
N ILE A 11 -8.31 -34.95 -9.67
CA ILE A 11 -7.78 -33.93 -10.59
C ILE A 11 -6.78 -34.53 -11.59
N CYS A 12 -5.70 -35.16 -11.11
CA CYS A 12 -4.61 -35.64 -11.97
C CYS A 12 -4.54 -37.18 -12.14
N GLY A 13 -5.36 -37.94 -11.41
CA GLY A 13 -5.35 -39.41 -11.44
C GLY A 13 -4.22 -40.08 -10.65
N GLU A 14 -3.23 -39.33 -10.17
CA GLU A 14 -2.11 -39.89 -9.41
C GLU A 14 -2.53 -40.43 -8.04
N LYS A 15 -1.78 -41.42 -7.55
CA LYS A 15 -1.97 -41.97 -6.21
C LYS A 15 -1.63 -40.92 -5.14
N ILE A 16 -2.54 -40.72 -4.20
CA ILE A 16 -2.35 -39.78 -3.09
C ILE A 16 -1.52 -40.46 -1.98
N SER A 17 -0.51 -39.73 -1.48
CA SER A 17 0.27 -40.16 -0.30
C SER A 17 -0.56 -40.05 0.98
N LEU A 18 -0.18 -40.79 2.02
CA LEU A 18 -0.95 -40.88 3.28
C LEU A 18 -1.29 -39.51 3.90
N LEU A 19 -0.37 -38.54 3.80
CA LEU A 19 -0.51 -37.18 4.35
C LEU A 19 -0.83 -36.12 3.27
N GLY A 20 -0.88 -36.53 2.00
CA GLY A 20 -1.04 -35.65 0.86
C GLY A 20 -2.49 -35.37 0.47
N ASN A 21 -3.46 -36.02 1.13
CA ASN A 21 -4.86 -35.86 0.77
C ASN A 21 -5.40 -34.48 1.14
N ARG A 22 -6.08 -33.84 0.19
CA ARG A 22 -6.91 -32.67 0.41
C ARG A 22 -8.33 -33.06 0.01
N LYS A 23 -9.22 -33.16 1.00
CA LYS A 23 -10.61 -33.50 0.77
C LYS A 23 -11.33 -32.32 0.10
N LEU A 24 -12.05 -32.62 -0.98
CA LEU A 24 -13.00 -31.76 -1.68
C LEU A 24 -14.42 -32.16 -1.27
N GLU A 25 -15.44 -31.45 -1.77
CA GLU A 25 -16.84 -31.77 -1.48
C GLU A 25 -17.20 -33.20 -1.89
N ASP A 26 -16.88 -33.56 -3.13
CA ASP A 26 -17.21 -34.83 -3.80
C ASP A 26 -15.97 -35.61 -4.28
N GLY A 27 -14.78 -35.30 -3.75
CA GLY A 27 -13.54 -35.97 -4.17
C GLY A 27 -12.31 -35.70 -3.32
N ASN A 28 -11.15 -36.04 -3.87
CA ASN A 28 -9.84 -35.97 -3.25
C ASN A 28 -8.83 -35.33 -4.22
N MET A 29 -7.98 -34.46 -3.69
CA MET A 29 -6.93 -33.78 -4.42
C MET A 29 -5.57 -34.05 -3.78
N CYS A 30 -4.54 -34.31 -4.59
CA CYS A 30 -3.18 -34.49 -4.11
C CYS A 30 -2.50 -33.16 -3.76
N SER A 31 -1.43 -33.22 -2.98
CA SER A 31 -0.63 -32.04 -2.63
C SER A 31 0.06 -31.40 -3.84
N GLY A 32 0.24 -32.12 -4.95
CA GLY A 32 0.77 -31.57 -6.21
C GLY A 32 -0.21 -30.57 -6.83
N CYS A 33 -1.43 -31.02 -7.14
CA CYS A 33 -2.50 -30.15 -7.64
C CYS A 33 -2.80 -28.99 -6.68
N ALA A 34 -2.77 -29.26 -5.37
CA ALA A 34 -3.00 -28.23 -4.36
C ALA A 34 -1.95 -27.12 -4.32
N LYS A 35 -0.77 -27.26 -4.95
CA LYS A 35 0.22 -26.17 -5.06
C LYS A 35 -0.13 -25.16 -6.16
N HIS A 36 -1.05 -25.49 -7.06
CA HIS A 36 -1.40 -24.65 -8.20
C HIS A 36 -2.64 -23.77 -7.95
N ILE A 37 -3.39 -24.06 -6.89
CA ILE A 37 -4.53 -23.24 -6.47
C ILE A 37 -4.07 -21.86 -6.00
N SER A 38 -4.94 -20.86 -6.14
CA SER A 38 -4.70 -19.50 -5.63
C SER A 38 -4.35 -19.51 -4.14
N PRO A 39 -3.38 -18.68 -3.70
CA PRO A 39 -3.12 -18.44 -2.28
C PRO A 39 -4.31 -17.76 -1.58
N LEU A 40 -5.17 -17.06 -2.33
CA LEU A 40 -6.36 -16.36 -1.82
C LEU A 40 -7.60 -17.25 -1.75
N MET A 41 -7.62 -18.39 -2.46
CA MET A 41 -8.80 -19.26 -2.50
C MET A 41 -9.21 -19.76 -1.11
N THR A 42 -10.44 -19.43 -0.73
CA THR A 42 -11.10 -19.84 0.53
C THR A 42 -11.91 -21.14 0.36
N ASP A 43 -12.41 -21.70 1.47
CA ASP A 43 -13.41 -22.79 1.50
C ASP A 43 -13.16 -24.07 0.66
N ARG A 44 -11.89 -24.38 0.35
CA ARG A 44 -11.47 -25.51 -0.51
C ARG A 44 -12.13 -26.87 -0.23
N ARG A 45 -12.49 -27.15 1.03
CA ARG A 45 -13.12 -28.43 1.42
C ARG A 45 -14.57 -28.57 0.94
N LYS A 46 -15.22 -27.46 0.63
CA LYS A 46 -16.59 -27.36 0.11
C LYS A 46 -16.62 -27.11 -1.39
N THR A 47 -15.47 -27.09 -2.06
CA THR A 47 -15.38 -26.98 -3.51
C THR A 47 -15.50 -28.36 -4.13
N SER A 48 -16.33 -28.51 -5.15
CA SER A 48 -16.44 -29.76 -5.92
C SER A 48 -15.20 -30.02 -6.78
N VAL A 49 -15.02 -31.27 -7.23
CA VAL A 49 -13.96 -31.64 -8.18
C VAL A 49 -14.09 -30.85 -9.48
N ALA A 50 -15.31 -30.62 -9.96
CA ALA A 50 -15.56 -29.86 -11.18
C ALA A 50 -15.11 -28.39 -11.03
N GLU A 51 -15.56 -27.71 -9.97
CA GLU A 51 -15.15 -26.34 -9.69
C GLU A 51 -13.64 -26.21 -9.43
N MET A 52 -13.02 -27.20 -8.79
CA MET A 52 -11.58 -27.21 -8.59
C MET A 52 -10.81 -27.31 -9.92
N LYS A 53 -11.33 -28.07 -10.89
CA LYS A 53 -10.74 -28.11 -12.25
C LYS A 53 -10.89 -26.77 -12.96
N GLU A 54 -12.04 -26.12 -12.84
CA GLU A 54 -12.25 -24.77 -13.37
C GLU A 54 -11.30 -23.75 -12.72
N HIS A 55 -11.11 -23.83 -11.39
CA HIS A 55 -10.16 -22.98 -10.69
C HIS A 55 -8.74 -23.19 -11.20
N LEU A 56 -8.29 -24.43 -11.37
CA LEU A 56 -6.96 -24.72 -11.89
C LEU A 56 -6.76 -24.20 -13.33
N ALA A 57 -7.82 -24.23 -14.16
CA ALA A 57 -7.80 -23.60 -15.47
C ALA A 57 -7.69 -22.07 -15.37
N TYR A 58 -8.44 -21.45 -14.45
CA TYR A 58 -8.29 -20.02 -14.12
C TYR A 58 -6.85 -19.68 -13.72
N ARG A 59 -6.21 -20.53 -12.91
CA ARG A 59 -4.83 -20.33 -12.44
C ARG A 59 -3.81 -20.46 -13.55
N GLU A 60 -4.04 -21.31 -14.54
CA GLU A 60 -3.19 -21.41 -15.72
C GLU A 60 -3.32 -20.16 -16.61
N ASN A 61 -4.54 -19.66 -16.80
CA ASN A 61 -4.78 -18.40 -17.50
C ASN A 61 -4.15 -17.21 -16.74
N ASN A 62 -4.23 -17.20 -15.41
CA ASN A 62 -3.61 -16.17 -14.57
C ASN A 62 -2.10 -16.07 -14.81
N LYS A 63 -1.38 -17.19 -15.04
CA LYS A 63 0.06 -17.15 -15.37
C LYS A 63 0.33 -16.35 -16.62
N GLN A 64 -0.54 -16.45 -17.62
CA GLN A 64 -0.40 -15.74 -18.89
C GLN A 64 -0.65 -14.24 -18.71
N ILE A 65 -1.69 -13.88 -17.94
CA ILE A 65 -1.98 -12.48 -17.60
C ILE A 65 -0.84 -11.88 -16.79
N LEU A 66 -0.36 -12.60 -15.78
CA LEU A 66 0.71 -12.19 -14.88
C LEU A 66 2.02 -11.89 -15.62
N ALA A 67 2.30 -12.60 -16.73
CA ALA A 67 3.47 -12.32 -17.56
C ALA A 67 3.44 -10.92 -18.19
N GLY A 68 2.26 -10.33 -18.38
CA GLY A 68 2.08 -8.95 -18.88
C GLY A 68 1.89 -7.91 -17.78
N PHE A 69 1.84 -8.31 -16.51
CA PHE A 69 1.59 -7.40 -15.39
C PHE A 69 2.79 -6.47 -15.17
N SER A 70 2.54 -5.17 -15.09
CA SER A 70 3.59 -4.16 -14.83
C SER A 70 3.17 -3.22 -13.71
N ALA A 71 3.79 -3.37 -12.54
CA ALA A 71 3.48 -2.54 -11.39
C ALA A 71 3.90 -1.07 -11.63
N SER A 72 2.92 -0.16 -11.61
CA SER A 72 3.13 1.29 -11.62
C SER A 72 3.12 1.89 -10.20
N GLU A 73 2.46 1.24 -9.25
CA GLU A 73 2.46 1.62 -7.83
C GLU A 73 2.73 0.39 -6.96
N THR A 74 3.33 0.60 -5.78
CA THR A 74 3.65 -0.46 -4.83
C THR A 74 3.49 0.04 -3.40
N TYR A 75 2.76 -0.69 -2.58
CA TYR A 75 2.51 -0.36 -1.18
C TYR A 75 2.75 -1.56 -0.27
N GLY A 76 3.24 -1.33 0.94
CA GLY A 76 3.55 -2.35 1.95
C GLY A 76 5.03 -2.67 2.08
N GLU A 77 5.43 -3.27 3.20
CA GLU A 77 6.83 -3.63 3.50
C GLU A 77 7.09 -5.14 3.37
N GLY A 78 6.22 -5.97 3.96
CA GLY A 78 6.27 -7.42 3.86
C GLY A 78 5.48 -7.92 2.65
N ARG A 79 4.24 -8.34 2.90
CA ARG A 79 3.22 -8.55 1.86
C ARG A 79 2.84 -7.20 1.28
N LYS A 80 2.82 -7.08 -0.05
CA LYS A 80 2.64 -5.81 -0.76
C LYS A 80 1.46 -5.87 -1.71
N VAL A 81 0.88 -4.71 -1.97
CA VAL A 81 -0.03 -4.47 -3.09
C VAL A 81 0.78 -3.86 -4.23
N TYR A 82 0.76 -4.51 -5.38
CA TYR A 82 1.29 -4.00 -6.64
C TYR A 82 0.11 -3.61 -7.52
N ILE A 83 0.11 -2.41 -8.07
CA ILE A 83 -0.99 -1.92 -8.92
C ILE A 83 -0.44 -1.62 -10.31
N ASP A 84 -1.07 -2.20 -11.32
CA ASP A 84 -0.89 -1.88 -12.73
C ASP A 84 -2.04 -0.98 -13.18
N ARG A 85 -1.75 0.33 -13.23
CA ARG A 85 -2.75 1.34 -13.63
C ARG A 85 -3.10 1.27 -15.11
N ALA A 86 -2.18 0.82 -15.96
CA ALA A 86 -2.42 0.76 -17.40
C ALA A 86 -3.50 -0.26 -17.73
N HIS A 87 -3.52 -1.37 -17.00
CA HIS A 87 -4.50 -2.45 -17.18
C HIS A 87 -5.63 -2.45 -16.15
N GLY A 88 -5.59 -1.55 -15.16
CA GLY A 88 -6.60 -1.49 -14.10
C GLY A 88 -6.63 -2.77 -13.25
N THR A 89 -5.47 -3.35 -12.97
CA THR A 89 -5.33 -4.59 -12.19
C THR A 89 -4.39 -4.39 -11.01
N PHE A 90 -4.47 -5.29 -10.04
CA PHE A 90 -3.54 -5.34 -8.92
C PHE A 90 -3.20 -6.78 -8.53
N VAL A 91 -2.09 -6.93 -7.81
CA VAL A 91 -1.55 -8.19 -7.30
C VAL A 91 -1.20 -8.00 -5.83
N VAL A 92 -1.47 -9.01 -5.00
CA VAL A 92 -1.01 -9.03 -3.60
C VAL A 92 -0.03 -10.19 -3.41
N SER A 93 1.21 -9.87 -3.03
CA SER A 93 2.30 -10.86 -2.96
C SER A 93 3.36 -10.47 -1.93
N ASN A 94 4.08 -11.47 -1.40
CA ASN A 94 5.30 -11.26 -0.60
C ASN A 94 6.55 -11.07 -1.47
N ASN A 95 6.51 -11.55 -2.71
CA ASN A 95 7.63 -11.51 -3.64
C ASN A 95 7.54 -10.28 -4.54
N ALA A 96 8.69 -9.82 -5.04
CA ALA A 96 8.75 -8.73 -5.99
C ALA A 96 8.37 -9.19 -7.42
N PRO A 97 7.92 -8.25 -8.29
CA PRO A 97 7.75 -8.53 -9.71
C PRO A 97 9.01 -9.17 -10.32
N GLY A 98 8.83 -10.19 -11.14
CA GLY A 98 9.93 -11.00 -11.68
C GLY A 98 10.40 -12.15 -10.77
N SER A 99 9.73 -12.41 -9.65
CA SER A 99 9.97 -13.58 -8.78
C SER A 99 8.68 -14.38 -8.53
N TRP A 100 7.75 -14.32 -9.48
CA TRP A 100 6.39 -14.85 -9.33
C TRP A 100 6.13 -16.16 -10.07
N GLU A 101 7.12 -16.76 -10.73
CA GLU A 101 6.91 -17.98 -11.53
C GLU A 101 6.35 -19.13 -10.69
N LYS A 102 6.78 -19.23 -9.43
CA LYS A 102 6.34 -20.26 -8.49
C LYS A 102 5.09 -19.86 -7.71
N GLU A 103 4.97 -18.60 -7.32
CA GLU A 103 3.84 -18.12 -6.51
C GLU A 103 2.58 -17.96 -7.35
N ASN A 104 2.72 -17.47 -8.58
CA ASN A 104 1.62 -17.13 -9.47
C ASN A 104 0.55 -16.29 -8.74
N PRO A 105 0.86 -15.14 -8.11
CA PRO A 105 -0.16 -14.40 -7.38
C PRO A 105 -1.29 -13.99 -8.32
N ASP A 106 -2.51 -13.94 -7.79
CA ASP A 106 -3.69 -13.63 -8.60
C ASP A 106 -3.61 -12.19 -9.12
N VAL A 107 -3.76 -12.01 -10.44
CA VAL A 107 -3.95 -10.71 -11.07
C VAL A 107 -5.43 -10.39 -11.01
N ILE A 108 -5.77 -9.37 -10.22
CA ILE A 108 -7.15 -9.06 -9.86
C ILE A 108 -7.53 -7.74 -10.52
N PRO A 109 -8.63 -7.69 -11.30
CA PRO A 109 -9.17 -6.43 -11.79
C PRO A 109 -9.57 -5.53 -10.62
N ILE A 110 -9.18 -4.25 -10.65
CA ILE A 110 -9.62 -3.27 -9.66
C ILE A 110 -11.15 -3.15 -9.66
N ALA A 111 -11.79 -3.35 -10.81
CA ALA A 111 -13.24 -3.36 -10.94
C ALA A 111 -13.95 -4.46 -10.13
N GLU A 112 -13.24 -5.50 -9.66
CA GLU A 112 -13.82 -6.51 -8.76
C GLU A 112 -13.83 -6.08 -7.28
N VAL A 113 -13.18 -4.96 -6.94
CA VAL A 113 -13.18 -4.43 -5.57
C VAL A 113 -14.54 -3.85 -5.24
N SER A 114 -15.25 -4.50 -4.32
CA SER A 114 -16.57 -4.06 -3.84
C SER A 114 -16.46 -3.13 -2.63
N ASN A 115 -15.42 -3.32 -1.81
CA ASN A 115 -15.09 -2.44 -0.69
C ASN A 115 -13.58 -2.51 -0.40
N CYS A 116 -13.02 -1.42 0.10
CA CYS A 116 -11.65 -1.39 0.62
C CYS A 116 -11.56 -0.37 1.75
N ASN A 117 -11.06 -0.78 2.92
CA ASN A 117 -10.91 0.11 4.07
C ASN A 117 -9.64 -0.18 4.88
N LEU A 118 -9.18 0.85 5.58
CA LEU A 118 -8.12 0.75 6.58
C LEU A 118 -8.75 0.52 7.96
N GLU A 119 -8.30 -0.52 8.66
CA GLU A 119 -8.50 -0.75 10.09
C GLU A 119 -7.18 -0.47 10.82
N ILE A 120 -7.23 0.29 11.91
CA ILE A 120 -6.10 0.48 12.83
C ILE A 120 -6.50 -0.19 14.14
N ARG A 121 -5.82 -1.27 14.50
CA ARG A 121 -6.01 -1.97 15.78
C ARG A 121 -5.05 -1.39 16.80
N GLU A 122 -5.58 -1.04 17.96
CA GLU A 122 -4.82 -0.54 19.11
C GLU A 122 -4.80 -1.62 20.19
N ASP A 123 -3.59 -2.09 20.52
CA ASP A 123 -3.34 -3.02 21.61
C ASP A 123 -2.80 -2.24 22.82
N ARG A 124 -3.47 -2.38 23.97
CA ARG A 124 -3.13 -1.67 25.21
C ARG A 124 -2.49 -2.63 26.22
N HIS A 125 -1.30 -2.30 26.69
CA HIS A 125 -0.56 -3.08 27.67
C HIS A 125 -0.36 -2.28 28.96
N GLU A 126 -0.76 -2.84 30.11
CA GLU A 126 -0.43 -2.22 31.40
C GLU A 126 1.06 -2.42 31.70
N GLU A 127 1.70 -1.33 32.13
CA GLU A 127 3.10 -1.32 32.56
C GLU A 127 3.24 -1.68 34.03
N TYR A 128 4.32 -2.38 34.37
CA TYR A 128 4.62 -2.81 35.72
C TYR A 128 6.09 -2.54 36.04
N TYR A 129 6.39 -2.36 37.33
CA TYR A 129 7.76 -2.28 37.82
C TYR A 129 8.03 -3.38 38.84
N ASN A 130 9.31 -3.70 39.06
CA ASN A 130 9.71 -4.59 40.14
C ASN A 130 10.06 -3.76 41.38
N ASP A 131 9.45 -4.07 42.53
CA ASP A 131 9.81 -3.45 43.81
C ASP A 131 11.21 -3.90 44.29
N PRO A 132 11.78 -3.30 45.35
CA PRO A 132 13.09 -3.71 45.87
C PRO A 132 13.18 -5.19 46.31
N GLN A 133 12.05 -5.85 46.50
CA GLN A 133 11.94 -7.27 46.84
C GLN A 133 11.77 -8.15 45.60
N GLY A 134 11.76 -7.57 44.39
CA GLY A 134 11.62 -8.26 43.11
C GLY A 134 10.17 -8.61 42.74
N ASN A 135 9.17 -8.14 43.48
CA ASN A 135 7.78 -8.41 43.14
C ASN A 135 7.30 -7.43 42.06
N ARG A 136 6.62 -7.96 41.04
CA ARG A 136 5.94 -7.17 40.02
C ARG A 136 4.78 -6.39 40.64
N LYS A 137 4.81 -5.06 40.55
CA LYS A 137 3.78 -4.14 41.04
C LYS A 137 3.26 -3.28 39.89
N SER A 138 1.95 -3.05 39.89
CA SER A 138 1.33 -2.04 39.03
C SER A 138 1.70 -0.65 39.56
N PHE A 139 1.80 0.32 38.65
CA PHE A 139 1.92 1.72 39.03
C PHE A 139 0.60 2.23 39.66
N ASN A 140 0.69 3.25 40.50
CA ASN A 140 -0.49 3.95 41.01
C ASN A 140 -0.35 5.46 40.71
N PRO A 141 -1.11 6.01 39.72
CA PRO A 141 -2.10 5.31 38.89
C PRO A 141 -1.47 4.31 37.91
N PRO A 142 -2.22 3.30 37.43
CA PRO A 142 -1.75 2.37 36.39
C PRO A 142 -1.27 3.11 35.15
N ARG A 143 -0.17 2.62 34.57
CA ARG A 143 0.43 3.15 33.35
C ARG A 143 0.19 2.16 32.21
N TYR A 144 0.09 2.67 30.99
CA TYR A 144 -0.18 1.85 29.82
C TYR A 144 0.71 2.27 28.65
N SER A 145 1.20 1.28 27.92
CA SER A 145 1.74 1.44 26.56
C SER A 145 0.70 0.99 25.54
N TYR A 146 0.87 1.48 24.30
CA TYR A 146 -0.03 1.23 23.19
C TYR A 146 0.76 0.87 21.95
N GLU A 147 0.37 -0.22 21.32
CA GLU A 147 0.92 -0.71 20.04
C GLU A 147 -0.18 -0.67 18.99
N TYR A 148 0.19 -0.38 17.75
CA TYR A 148 -0.75 -0.23 16.64
C TYR A 148 -0.43 -1.16 15.48
N ASP A 149 -1.45 -1.87 15.00
CA ASP A 149 -1.41 -2.65 13.78
C ASP A 149 -2.34 -2.07 12.72
N PHE A 150 -1.90 -2.07 11.47
CA PHE A 150 -2.60 -1.46 10.35
C PHE A 150 -3.00 -2.55 9.36
N TYR A 151 -4.29 -2.72 9.13
CA TYR A 151 -4.84 -3.70 8.20
C TYR A 151 -5.61 -3.01 7.08
N VAL A 152 -5.33 -3.36 5.83
CA VAL A 152 -6.21 -3.05 4.71
C VAL A 152 -7.06 -4.27 4.42
N HIS A 153 -8.37 -4.09 4.47
CA HIS A 153 -9.37 -5.09 4.11
C HIS A 153 -9.89 -4.80 2.72
N ILE A 154 -9.77 -5.76 1.81
CA ILE A 154 -10.24 -5.63 0.42
C ILE A 154 -11.32 -6.70 0.22
N ASN A 155 -12.56 -6.27 0.02
CA ASN A 155 -13.64 -7.17 -0.37
C ASN A 155 -13.79 -7.21 -1.90
N LEU A 156 -14.04 -8.40 -2.43
CA LEU A 156 -14.01 -8.70 -3.85
C LEU A 156 -15.27 -9.44 -4.31
N SER A 157 -15.66 -9.23 -5.55
CA SER A 157 -16.74 -9.98 -6.23
C SER A 157 -16.24 -11.19 -7.03
N SER A 158 -15.01 -11.66 -6.79
CA SER A 158 -14.43 -12.80 -7.49
C SER A 158 -15.15 -14.11 -7.15
N LYS A 159 -15.22 -15.02 -8.13
CA LYS A 159 -15.77 -16.38 -7.95
C LYS A 159 -14.93 -17.21 -6.96
N TRP A 160 -13.63 -16.93 -6.83
CA TRP A 160 -12.68 -17.83 -6.15
C TRP A 160 -12.32 -17.40 -4.74
N PHE A 161 -12.45 -16.12 -4.43
CA PHE A 161 -12.11 -15.50 -3.16
C PHE A 161 -12.84 -14.16 -3.05
N ASN A 162 -13.16 -13.73 -1.84
CA ASN A 162 -13.99 -12.55 -1.60
C ASN A 162 -13.36 -11.54 -0.63
N GLU A 163 -12.20 -11.86 -0.07
CA GLU A 163 -11.54 -11.05 0.95
C GLU A 163 -10.02 -11.19 0.85
N ILE A 164 -9.33 -10.06 0.99
CA ILE A 164 -7.89 -10.00 1.20
C ILE A 164 -7.62 -9.08 2.39
N ASP A 165 -7.04 -9.68 3.44
CA ASP A 165 -6.52 -8.94 4.58
C ASP A 165 -5.01 -8.75 4.44
N LEU A 166 -4.59 -7.50 4.55
CA LEU A 166 -3.20 -7.09 4.43
C LEU A 166 -2.75 -6.29 5.66
N LYS A 167 -1.93 -6.90 6.50
CA LYS A 167 -1.18 -6.16 7.53
C LYS A 167 -0.07 -5.34 6.86
N LEU A 168 -0.06 -4.03 7.07
CA LEU A 168 0.90 -3.11 6.45
C LEU A 168 2.23 -3.04 7.21
N ASN A 169 2.17 -3.00 8.54
CA ASN A 169 3.34 -2.91 9.40
C ASN A 169 3.93 -4.30 9.66
N THR A 170 5.26 -4.39 9.62
CA THR A 170 6.01 -5.62 9.94
C THR A 170 6.63 -5.61 11.32
N PHE A 171 6.74 -4.43 11.92
CA PHE A 171 7.24 -4.21 13.27
C PHE A 171 6.18 -3.48 14.10
N ASP A 172 6.35 -3.55 15.41
CA ASP A 172 5.51 -2.86 16.36
C ASP A 172 5.57 -1.34 16.12
N VAL A 173 4.41 -0.71 16.19
CA VAL A 173 4.26 0.73 16.02
C VAL A 173 3.80 1.29 17.35
N ASP A 174 4.72 1.93 18.06
CA ASP A 174 4.41 2.62 19.30
C ASP A 174 4.00 4.07 19.05
N GLY A 175 3.10 4.55 19.90
CA GLY A 175 2.76 5.97 20.00
C GLY A 175 1.78 6.45 18.92
N LEU A 176 0.61 6.90 19.38
CA LEU A 176 -0.37 7.56 18.53
C LEU A 176 0.24 8.76 17.81
N ASN A 177 -0.01 8.90 16.51
CA ASN A 177 0.51 9.97 15.67
C ASN A 177 2.05 10.06 15.59
N SER A 178 2.78 9.00 15.98
CA SER A 178 4.21 8.90 15.69
C SER A 178 4.47 8.94 14.19
N GLN A 179 5.71 9.20 13.78
CA GLN A 179 6.05 9.21 12.35
C GLN A 179 5.72 7.86 11.67
N ARG A 180 5.93 6.74 12.37
CA ARG A 180 5.58 5.40 11.87
C ARG A 180 4.07 5.23 11.78
N TYR A 181 3.32 5.62 12.82
CA TYR A 181 1.86 5.61 12.80
C TYR A 181 1.30 6.36 11.59
N ASN A 182 1.74 7.61 11.40
CA ASN A 182 1.27 8.45 10.29
C ASN A 182 1.66 7.87 8.92
N THR A 183 2.84 7.25 8.82
CA THR A 183 3.31 6.58 7.59
C THR A 183 2.37 5.44 7.19
N TYR A 184 2.06 4.51 8.10
CA TYR A 184 1.18 3.38 7.76
C TYR A 184 -0.27 3.80 7.58
N GLN A 185 -0.76 4.79 8.35
CA GLN A 185 -2.08 5.36 8.12
C GLN A 185 -2.19 5.98 6.72
N MET A 186 -1.18 6.76 6.31
CA MET A 186 -1.13 7.35 4.96
C MET A 186 -1.07 6.26 3.89
N MET A 187 -0.23 5.24 4.07
CA MET A 187 -0.10 4.12 3.13
C MET A 187 -1.42 3.36 2.97
N GLY A 188 -2.12 3.05 4.07
CA GLY A 188 -3.44 2.40 4.02
C GLY A 188 -4.46 3.25 3.28
N ASN A 189 -4.52 4.55 3.55
CA ASN A 189 -5.40 5.47 2.84
C ASN A 189 -5.06 5.58 1.35
N GLN A 190 -3.79 5.50 0.97
CA GLN A 190 -3.36 5.47 -0.43
C GLN A 190 -3.84 4.18 -1.13
N ILE A 191 -3.73 3.02 -0.49
CA ILE A 191 -4.25 1.76 -1.04
C ILE A 191 -5.78 1.85 -1.20
N VAL A 192 -6.50 2.35 -0.19
CA VAL A 192 -7.96 2.54 -0.25
C VAL A 192 -8.35 3.43 -1.41
N ALA A 193 -7.72 4.60 -1.55
CA ALA A 193 -7.99 5.52 -2.66
C ALA A 193 -7.66 4.88 -4.01
N ALA A 194 -6.55 4.14 -4.09
CA ALA A 194 -6.09 3.49 -5.30
C ALA A 194 -7.05 2.40 -5.80
N LEU A 195 -7.62 1.60 -4.89
CA LEU A 195 -8.46 0.46 -5.23
C LEU A 195 -9.95 0.79 -5.33
N THR A 196 -10.40 1.90 -4.76
CA THR A 196 -11.82 2.33 -4.83
C THR A 196 -12.07 3.43 -5.85
N GLY A 197 -11.02 4.06 -6.39
CA GLY A 197 -11.14 5.26 -7.21
C GLY A 197 -11.64 6.49 -6.44
N ASN A 198 -11.95 6.34 -5.15
CA ASN A 198 -12.36 7.43 -4.28
C ASN A 198 -11.11 8.11 -3.71
N ALA A 199 -10.59 9.09 -4.45
CA ALA A 199 -9.65 10.08 -3.90
C ALA A 199 -10.24 10.86 -2.70
N MET A 200 -11.54 10.71 -2.42
CA MET A 200 -12.30 11.45 -1.41
C MET A 200 -12.41 10.80 -0.02
N ASN A 201 -11.95 9.55 0.18
CA ASN A 201 -11.99 8.89 1.50
C ASN A 201 -10.66 8.90 2.25
N ALA A 202 -9.67 9.70 1.82
CA ALA A 202 -8.62 10.10 2.75
C ALA A 202 -9.31 10.91 3.87
N PRO A 203 -9.29 10.46 5.13
CA PRO A 203 -9.99 11.15 6.21
C PRO A 203 -9.55 12.61 6.23
N GLN A 204 -10.50 13.49 5.90
CA GLN A 204 -10.46 14.94 6.08
C GLN A 204 -10.48 15.25 7.59
N GLY A 205 -9.53 14.70 8.33
CA GLY A 205 -9.45 14.72 9.79
C GLY A 205 -8.03 14.84 10.35
N VAL A 206 -7.00 14.72 9.51
CA VAL A 206 -5.63 15.14 9.89
C VAL A 206 -5.39 16.50 9.25
N GLY A 207 -5.41 17.54 10.09
CA GLY A 207 -5.40 18.93 9.70
C GLY A 207 -4.28 19.29 8.71
N PHE A 208 -4.70 20.04 7.69
CA PHE A 208 -3.97 21.14 7.05
C PHE A 208 -2.53 21.35 7.53
N GLY A 209 -1.57 20.95 6.68
CA GLY A 209 -0.18 21.36 6.87
C GLY A 209 0.87 20.55 6.10
N MET A 210 0.59 19.98 4.93
CA MET A 210 1.66 19.39 4.09
C MET A 210 1.25 19.32 2.62
N GLY A 211 0.78 20.45 2.10
CA GLY A 211 0.87 20.71 0.67
C GLY A 211 2.35 20.94 0.32
N GLY A 212 3.06 19.86 0.00
CA GLY A 212 4.35 19.93 -0.68
C GLY A 212 5.49 19.14 -0.05
N MET A 213 5.57 17.83 -0.32
CA MET A 213 6.84 17.17 -0.67
C MET A 213 6.61 15.71 -1.11
N TYR A 214 6.13 15.57 -2.33
CA TYR A 214 6.44 14.40 -3.16
C TYR A 214 6.92 14.93 -4.52
N ASN A 215 8.25 15.05 -4.68
CA ASN A 215 8.89 14.94 -5.98
C ASN A 215 10.34 14.51 -5.80
N GLN A 216 10.64 13.30 -6.27
CA GLN A 216 11.97 12.78 -6.50
C GLN A 216 12.38 13.21 -7.92
N ASN A 217 13.46 13.99 -8.00
CA ASN A 217 14.29 14.28 -9.18
C ASN A 217 13.57 14.49 -10.53
N GLY A 218 13.45 15.76 -10.94
CA GLY A 218 13.35 16.11 -12.36
C GLY A 218 12.56 17.39 -12.62
N TYR A 219 13.27 18.50 -12.79
CA TYR A 219 13.02 19.56 -13.77
C TYR A 219 11.56 19.98 -14.11
N VAL A 220 11.35 21.29 -13.92
CA VAL A 220 10.48 22.25 -14.65
C VAL A 220 9.01 22.50 -14.23
N GLN A 221 8.79 23.77 -13.87
CA GLN A 221 7.65 24.67 -14.12
C GLN A 221 6.27 24.45 -13.48
N GLN A 222 6.09 25.17 -12.37
CA GLN A 222 5.08 26.22 -12.15
C GLN A 222 4.17 26.60 -13.33
N GLN A 223 2.85 26.45 -13.14
CA GLN A 223 1.79 27.48 -13.22
C GLN A 223 0.45 26.80 -12.86
N GLY A 224 -0.31 27.18 -11.83
CA GLY A 224 -0.48 28.51 -11.24
C GLY A 224 -1.81 29.13 -11.69
N TYR A 225 -2.93 28.47 -11.40
CA TYR A 225 -4.23 29.15 -11.37
C TYR A 225 -4.26 30.06 -10.14
N GLN A 226 -4.28 31.38 -10.35
CA GLN A 226 -4.83 32.32 -9.37
C GLN A 226 -5.88 33.21 -10.01
N GLN A 227 -6.93 33.39 -9.22
CA GLN A 227 -8.11 34.19 -9.43
C GLN A 227 -7.81 35.68 -9.33
N MET A 228 -8.63 36.45 -10.06
CA MET A 228 -9.10 37.82 -9.86
C MET A 228 -8.27 38.85 -9.07
N PRO A 229 -8.18 40.06 -9.66
CA PRO A 229 -8.57 41.26 -8.93
C PRO A 229 -9.61 42.10 -9.68
N GLN A 230 -10.37 42.83 -8.86
CA GLN A 230 -11.54 43.64 -9.20
C GLN A 230 -11.13 45.07 -9.63
N ASN A 231 -11.82 45.57 -10.66
CA ASN A 231 -12.10 46.96 -11.06
C ASN A 231 -11.00 47.90 -11.61
N GLY A 232 -11.27 48.41 -12.82
CA GLY A 232 -10.72 49.65 -13.37
C GLY A 232 -10.84 49.74 -14.91
N TYR A 233 -11.88 50.40 -15.43
CA TYR A 233 -12.09 50.68 -16.87
C TYR A 233 -11.06 51.68 -17.43
N VAL A 234 -10.45 51.40 -18.60
CA VAL A 234 -10.39 52.27 -19.81
C VAL A 234 -9.68 51.56 -20.99
N GLN A 235 -9.83 52.12 -22.19
CA GLN A 235 -9.91 51.48 -23.51
C GLN A 235 -8.62 51.63 -24.39
N GLN A 236 -8.48 50.70 -25.37
CA GLN A 236 -8.00 50.89 -26.76
C GLN A 236 -6.52 50.62 -27.19
N GLN A 237 -6.39 49.59 -28.05
CA GLN A 237 -5.56 49.36 -29.27
C GLN A 237 -4.01 49.51 -29.30
N GLY A 238 -3.33 48.48 -29.86
CA GLY A 238 -2.09 48.67 -30.65
C GLY A 238 -1.02 47.55 -30.60
N TYR A 239 -0.94 46.75 -31.68
CA TYR A 239 0.17 45.99 -32.29
C TYR A 239 1.52 45.67 -31.58
N GLN A 240 1.90 44.39 -31.71
CA GLN A 240 3.18 43.80 -32.16
C GLN A 240 4.44 43.64 -31.26
N GLN A 241 5.06 42.46 -31.47
CA GLN A 241 6.48 42.04 -31.36
C GLN A 241 6.98 41.30 -30.10
N ALA A 242 7.84 40.31 -30.40
CA ALA A 242 8.29 39.17 -29.57
C ALA A 242 9.36 39.53 -28.51
N PRO A 243 9.51 38.74 -27.42
CA PRO A 243 10.45 39.09 -26.36
C PRO A 243 11.86 38.51 -26.59
N GLN A 244 12.86 39.40 -26.54
CA GLN A 244 14.26 39.08 -26.27
C GLN A 244 14.48 38.82 -24.77
N GLN A 245 15.31 37.84 -24.46
CA GLN A 245 15.73 37.45 -23.10
C GLN A 245 16.63 38.52 -22.47
N GLN A 246 16.32 38.93 -21.23
CA GLN A 246 17.20 39.74 -20.38
C GLN A 246 17.35 39.11 -18.99
N ALA A 247 18.61 39.13 -18.52
CA ALA A 247 19.10 38.45 -17.32
C ALA A 247 18.58 39.07 -15.99
N ALA A 248 18.41 38.22 -14.97
CA ALA A 248 17.96 38.61 -13.64
C ALA A 248 19.07 39.31 -12.81
N PRO A 249 18.73 40.31 -11.96
CA PRO A 249 19.70 41.10 -11.20
C PRO A 249 20.22 40.38 -9.94
N GLN A 250 21.52 40.54 -9.66
CA GLN A 250 22.19 40.06 -8.44
C GLN A 250 21.83 40.93 -7.22
N ALA A 251 21.54 40.30 -6.08
CA ALA A 251 21.27 40.98 -4.81
C ALA A 251 22.57 41.26 -4.03
N GLY A 252 22.63 42.41 -3.33
CA GLY A 252 23.81 42.84 -2.56
C GLY A 252 24.02 42.11 -1.20
N PRO A 253 25.21 42.26 -0.58
CA PRO A 253 25.61 41.50 0.60
C PRO A 253 24.76 41.80 1.85
N TRP A 254 24.51 40.78 2.67
CA TRP A 254 23.78 40.82 3.95
C TRP A 254 24.42 39.85 4.96
N VAL A 255 24.26 40.12 6.26
CA VAL A 255 24.79 39.28 7.34
C VAL A 255 23.68 38.40 7.91
N CYS A 256 23.95 37.11 8.05
CA CYS A 256 22.97 36.15 8.57
C CYS A 256 22.70 36.39 10.07
N PRO A 257 21.44 36.60 10.49
CA PRO A 257 21.11 36.83 11.90
C PRO A 257 21.23 35.56 12.75
N ASN A 258 21.26 34.38 12.12
CA ASN A 258 21.31 33.09 12.83
C ASN A 258 22.76 32.62 13.09
N CYS A 259 23.69 32.88 12.16
CA CYS A 259 25.07 32.39 12.27
C CYS A 259 26.18 33.44 12.03
N GLY A 260 25.83 34.67 11.66
CA GLY A 260 26.77 35.78 11.47
C GLY A 260 27.55 35.80 10.15
N SER A 261 27.32 34.87 9.21
CA SER A 261 28.02 34.84 7.91
C SER A 261 27.57 35.96 6.98
N GLN A 262 28.48 36.55 6.20
CA GLN A 262 28.14 37.47 5.09
C GLN A 262 27.76 36.70 3.82
N ASN A 263 26.66 37.07 3.17
CA ASN A 263 26.10 36.37 2.01
C ASN A 263 25.58 37.39 0.99
N SER A 264 25.58 37.08 -0.31
CA SER A 264 24.96 37.89 -1.37
C SER A 264 23.74 37.21 -2.01
N GLY A 265 23.56 35.91 -1.78
CA GLY A 265 22.43 35.12 -2.28
C GLY A 265 21.14 35.25 -1.47
N LYS A 266 20.10 34.55 -1.89
CA LYS A 266 18.79 34.49 -1.20
C LYS A 266 18.82 33.68 0.11
N PHE A 267 19.86 32.87 0.29
CA PHE A 267 20.07 32.01 1.46
C PHE A 267 21.49 32.20 2.00
N CYS A 268 21.66 31.95 3.29
CA CYS A 268 22.95 32.00 3.95
C CYS A 268 23.79 30.78 3.56
N GLU A 269 25.01 30.99 3.07
CA GLU A 269 25.93 29.91 2.67
C GLU A 269 26.47 29.13 3.87
N GLY A 270 26.48 29.74 5.07
CA GLY A 270 26.97 29.11 6.30
C GLY A 270 25.95 28.20 7.01
N CYS A 271 24.64 28.46 6.90
CA CYS A 271 23.62 27.70 7.65
C CYS A 271 22.29 27.49 6.92
N GLY A 272 22.14 27.97 5.68
CA GLY A 272 20.91 27.81 4.89
C GLY A 272 19.74 28.72 5.29
N THR A 273 19.90 29.59 6.29
CA THR A 273 18.84 30.54 6.70
C THR A 273 18.52 31.51 5.55
N GLN A 274 17.25 31.74 5.25
CA GLN A 274 16.83 32.67 4.20
C GLN A 274 17.14 34.13 4.59
N LYS A 275 17.45 34.98 3.60
CA LYS A 275 17.63 36.43 3.82
C LYS A 275 16.35 37.02 4.46
N PRO A 276 16.47 37.80 5.55
CA PRO A 276 15.35 38.53 6.14
C PRO A 276 14.65 39.46 5.16
#